data_AF-A0A924UA08-F1
#
_entry.id   AF-A0A924UA08-F1
#
_cell.length_a   1.000
_cell.length_b   1.000
_cell.length_c   1.000
_cell.angle_alpha   90.00
_cell.angle_beta   90.00
_cell.angle_gamma   90.00
#
_symmetry.space_group_name_H-M   'P 1'
#
loop_
_entity.id
_entity.type
_entity.pdbx_description
1 polymer ?
#
loop_
_entity_poly.entity_id
_entity_poly.type
_entity_poly.pdbx_seq_one_letter_code
_entity_poly.pdbx_strand_id
1 'polypeptide(L)'
;MKGKRTVWALGAMSGTSLDGVDAAMVLTDGITISEFGPHAYRPYTAVEREVIRAGFGCWPGDDGVTEAAEVVELAHLELLSRFAGADVV
;
A
#
# COMPACT_ATOMS: atom_id res chain seq x y z
N MET A 1 19.82 27.85 -0.41
CA MET A 1 19.03 26.61 -0.58
C MET A 1 17.86 26.70 0.39
N LYS A 2 16.60 26.72 -0.09
CA LYS A 2 15.44 26.61 0.82
C LYS A 2 15.54 25.24 1.48
N GLY A 3 15.70 25.21 2.81
CA GLY A 3 15.80 23.95 3.56
C GLY A 3 14.59 23.08 3.23
N LYS A 4 14.84 21.90 2.67
CA LYS A 4 13.75 20.95 2.41
C LYS A 4 13.20 20.55 3.77
N ARG A 5 11.95 20.92 4.04
CA ARG A 5 11.27 20.51 5.28
C ARG A 5 11.05 19.01 5.19
N THR A 6 11.52 18.26 6.19
CA THR A 6 11.20 16.84 6.30
C THR A 6 9.69 16.68 6.50
N VAL A 7 9.15 15.64 5.89
CA VAL A 7 7.73 15.29 5.95
C VAL A 7 7.59 13.84 6.39
N TRP A 8 6.52 13.53 7.12
CA TRP A 8 6.11 12.15 7.38
C TRP A 8 5.39 11.61 6.15
N ALA A 9 6.06 10.73 5.39
CA ALA A 9 5.51 10.06 4.22
C ALA A 9 5.05 8.64 4.60
N LEU A 10 3.81 8.31 4.29
CA LEU A 10 3.25 6.97 4.46
C LEU A 10 3.24 6.26 3.10
N GLY A 11 3.91 5.11 3.02
CA GLY A 11 3.87 4.25 1.85
C GLY A 11 3.17 2.93 2.15
N ALA A 12 2.58 2.32 1.13
CA ALA A 12 2.05 0.96 1.19
C ALA A 12 2.45 0.15 -0.05
N MET A 13 2.50 -1.17 0.10
CA MET A 13 2.88 -2.10 -0.96
C MET A 13 2.20 -3.46 -0.75
N SER A 14 1.77 -4.07 -1.84
CA SER A 14 1.33 -5.48 -1.89
C SER A 14 2.21 -6.22 -2.87
N GLY A 15 2.97 -7.20 -2.38
CA GLY A 15 3.86 -8.01 -3.22
C GLY A 15 3.11 -8.99 -4.11
N THR A 16 3.81 -9.59 -5.08
CA THR A 16 3.26 -10.62 -5.97
C THR A 16 3.06 -11.98 -5.28
N SER A 17 3.52 -12.14 -4.03
CA SER A 17 3.28 -13.34 -3.22
C SER A 17 1.83 -13.48 -2.75
N LEU A 18 1.01 -12.42 -2.87
CA LEU A 18 -0.38 -12.37 -2.42
C LEU A 18 -0.57 -12.64 -0.92
N ASP A 19 0.42 -12.28 -0.10
CA ASP A 19 0.33 -12.49 1.35
C ASP A 19 -0.55 -11.41 2.02
N GLY A 20 -0.41 -10.15 1.59
CA GLY A 20 -1.11 -9.02 2.18
C GLY A 20 -0.57 -7.67 1.70
N VAL A 21 -0.96 -6.62 2.42
CA VAL A 21 -0.47 -5.25 2.24
C VAL A 21 0.41 -4.88 3.43
N ASP A 22 1.59 -4.34 3.15
CA ASP A 22 2.46 -3.67 4.11
C ASP A 22 2.24 -2.16 4.03
N ALA A 23 2.34 -1.46 5.17
CA ALA A 23 2.38 -0.01 5.22
C ALA A 23 3.43 0.46 6.24
N ALA A 24 4.15 1.53 5.91
CA ALA A 24 5.19 2.09 6.77
C ALA A 24 5.32 3.60 6.58
N MET A 25 5.61 4.30 7.68
CA MET A 25 5.83 5.74 7.69
C MET A 25 7.33 6.06 7.81
N VAL A 26 7.82 7.02 7.03
CA VAL A 26 9.21 7.50 7.10
C VAL A 26 9.24 9.02 7.15
N LEU A 27 10.14 9.57 7.98
CA LEU A 27 10.43 11.00 7.96
C LEU A 27 11.51 11.24 6.91
N THR A 28 11.22 12.05 5.89
CA THR A 28 12.12 12.21 4.74
C THR A 28 12.08 13.62 4.17
N ASP A 29 13.21 14.07 3.60
CA ASP A 29 13.29 15.27 2.76
C ASP A 29 13.15 14.96 1.25
N GLY A 30 12.78 13.72 0.93
CA GLY A 30 12.68 13.17 -0.42
C GLY A 30 13.99 12.61 -0.97
N ILE A 31 15.09 12.66 -0.21
CA ILE A 31 16.38 12.03 -0.57
C ILE A 31 16.88 11.17 0.59
N THR A 32 16.84 11.69 1.82
CA THR A 32 17.32 11.02 3.02
C THR A 32 16.15 10.64 3.92
N ILE A 33 16.12 9.39 4.39
CA ILE A 33 15.25 8.96 5.49
C ILE A 33 15.94 9.36 6.79
N SER A 34 15.35 10.31 7.50
CA SER A 34 15.85 10.78 8.80
C SER A 34 15.31 9.96 9.97
N GLU A 35 14.14 9.33 9.82
CA GLU A 35 13.51 8.50 10.86
C GLU A 35 12.55 7.46 10.27
N PHE A 36 12.39 6.33 10.97
CA PHE A 36 11.35 5.33 10.69
C PHE A 36 10.23 5.45 11.72
N GLY A 37 9.00 5.58 11.25
CA GLY A 37 7.80 5.66 12.07
C GLY A 37 7.08 4.32 12.22
N PRO A 38 5.79 4.34 12.58
CA PRO A 38 4.98 3.13 12.67
C PRO A 38 4.93 2.36 11.35
N HIS A 39 4.75 1.05 11.46
CA HIS A 39 4.46 0.16 10.34
C HIS A 39 3.33 -0.79 10.73
N ALA A 40 2.65 -1.35 9.73
CA ALA A 40 1.56 -2.29 9.93
C ALA A 40 1.44 -3.23 8.73
N TYR A 41 0.78 -4.36 8.95
CA TYR A 41 0.54 -5.37 7.93
C TYR A 41 -0.94 -5.79 7.96
N ARG A 42 -1.52 -6.00 6.79
CA ARG A 42 -2.88 -6.51 6.62
C ARG A 42 -2.86 -7.75 5.71
N PRO A 43 -3.06 -8.97 6.25
CA PRO A 43 -3.07 -10.18 5.44
C PRO A 43 -4.28 -10.20 4.50
N TYR A 44 -4.14 -10.82 3.32
CA TYR A 44 -5.29 -11.21 2.52
C TYR A 44 -5.94 -12.47 3.10
N THR A 45 -7.26 -12.53 3.05
CA THR A 45 -8.03 -13.74 3.30
C THR A 45 -7.84 -14.73 2.15
N ALA A 46 -8.21 -15.99 2.36
CA ALA A 46 -8.16 -17.00 1.29
C ALA A 46 -9.03 -16.60 0.09
N VAL A 47 -10.21 -16.02 0.33
CA VAL A 47 -11.13 -15.59 -0.73
C VAL A 47 -10.54 -14.43 -1.53
N GLU A 48 -10.00 -13.42 -0.85
CA GLU A 48 -9.34 -12.28 -1.52
C GLU A 48 -8.17 -12.73 -2.39
N ARG A 49 -7.34 -13.69 -1.90
CA ARG A 49 -6.24 -14.25 -2.70
C ARG A 49 -6.73 -14.92 -3.98
N GLU A 50 -7.85 -15.65 -3.94
CA GLU A 50 -8.40 -16.27 -5.15
C GLU A 50 -8.94 -15.22 -6.13
N VAL A 51 -9.62 -14.17 -5.65
CA VAL A 51 -10.08 -13.07 -6.50
C VAL A 51 -8.90 -12.37 -7.19
N ILE A 52 -7.85 -12.03 -6.44
CA ILE A 52 -6.67 -11.37 -7.03
C ILE A 52 -5.97 -12.31 -8.02
N ARG A 53 -5.82 -13.60 -7.67
CA ARG A 53 -5.19 -14.59 -8.56
C ARG A 53 -5.96 -14.78 -9.86
N ALA A 54 -7.28 -14.63 -9.87
CA ALA A 54 -8.08 -14.72 -11.09
C ALA A 54 -7.72 -13.64 -12.12
N GLY A 55 -7.21 -12.47 -11.69
CA GLY A 55 -6.74 -11.42 -12.58
C GLY A 55 -5.31 -11.63 -13.12
N PHE A 56 -4.60 -12.70 -12.74
CA PHE A 56 -3.24 -12.92 -13.19
C PHE A 56 -3.18 -13.31 -14.67
N GLY A 57 -2.37 -12.58 -15.43
CA GLY A 57 -2.22 -12.77 -16.88
C GLY A 57 -3.28 -12.09 -17.73
N CYS A 58 -4.26 -11.42 -17.11
CA CYS A 58 -5.27 -10.62 -17.77
C CYS A 58 -4.71 -9.24 -18.16
N TRP A 59 -5.26 -8.65 -19.21
CA TRP A 59 -5.01 -7.26 -19.59
C TRP A 59 -6.03 -6.32 -18.93
N PRO A 60 -5.71 -5.03 -18.78
CA PRO A 60 -6.67 -4.05 -18.28
C PRO A 60 -7.98 -4.07 -19.10
N GLY A 61 -9.11 -4.24 -18.40
CA GLY A 61 -10.44 -4.32 -19.00
C GLY A 61 -10.96 -5.73 -19.28
N ASP A 62 -10.15 -6.77 -19.09
CA ASP A 62 -10.61 -8.16 -19.11
C ASP A 62 -11.49 -8.47 -17.88
N ASP A 63 -12.36 -9.48 -18.01
CA ASP A 63 -13.22 -9.96 -16.92
C ASP A 63 -12.39 -10.33 -15.68
N GLY A 64 -12.83 -9.89 -14.49
CA GLY A 64 -12.18 -10.19 -13.22
C GLY A 64 -11.07 -9.21 -12.81
N VAL A 65 -10.60 -8.34 -13.71
CA VAL A 65 -9.52 -7.38 -13.39
C VAL A 65 -10.02 -6.26 -12.49
N THR A 66 -11.24 -5.77 -12.71
CA THR A 66 -11.83 -4.73 -11.86
C THR A 66 -12.03 -5.25 -10.44
N GLU A 67 -12.54 -6.47 -10.30
CA GLU A 67 -12.77 -7.11 -9.00
C GLU A 67 -11.45 -7.37 -8.26
N ALA A 68 -10.41 -7.82 -8.97
CA ALA A 68 -9.07 -7.97 -8.40
C ALA A 68 -8.50 -6.62 -7.93
N ALA A 69 -8.67 -5.56 -8.71
CA ALA A 69 -8.21 -4.22 -8.35
C ALA A 69 -8.94 -3.70 -7.10
N GLU A 70 -10.26 -3.83 -7.04
CA GLU A 70 -11.07 -3.41 -5.90
C GLU A 70 -10.63 -4.08 -4.59
N VAL A 71 -10.34 -5.38 -4.62
CA VAL A 71 -9.86 -6.10 -3.42
C VAL A 71 -8.51 -5.54 -2.94
N VAL A 72 -7.57 -5.31 -3.86
CA VAL A 72 -6.25 -4.76 -3.51
C VAL A 72 -6.40 -3.33 -2.99
N GLU A 73 -7.18 -2.49 -3.66
CA GLU A 73 -7.41 -1.09 -3.26
C GLU A 73 -8.06 -0.98 -1.88
N LEU A 74 -9.12 -1.75 -1.63
CA LEU A 74 -9.78 -1.77 -0.33
C LEU A 74 -8.84 -2.22 0.79
N ALA A 75 -7.99 -3.23 0.54
CA ALA A 75 -7.01 -3.68 1.51
C ALA A 75 -5.96 -2.59 1.82
N HIS A 76 -5.53 -1.80 0.82
CA HIS A 76 -4.66 -0.65 1.04
C HIS A 76 -5.38 0.42 1.86
N LEU A 77 -6.61 0.80 1.47
CA LEU A 77 -7.39 1.81 2.17
C LEU A 77 -7.62 1.44 3.65
N GLU A 78 -8.01 0.19 3.94
CA GLU A 78 -8.22 -0.31 5.30
C GLU A 78 -6.96 -0.25 6.17
N LEU A 79 -5.79 -0.47 5.57
CA LEU A 79 -4.53 -0.42 6.30
C LEU A 79 -4.07 1.02 6.51
N LEU A 80 -4.07 1.83 5.44
CA LEU A 80 -3.67 3.23 5.47
C LEU A 80 -4.55 4.07 6.40
N SER A 81 -5.85 3.77 6.51
CA SER A 81 -6.78 4.50 7.39
C SER A 81 -6.48 4.35 8.88
N ARG A 82 -5.58 3.43 9.27
CA ARG A 82 -5.15 3.21 10.66
C ARG A 82 -4.03 4.15 11.08
N PHE A 83 -3.40 4.82 10.11
CA PHE A 83 -2.28 5.73 10.35
C PHE A 83 -2.78 7.17 10.53
N ALA A 84 -2.08 7.93 11.37
CA ALA A 84 -2.33 9.34 11.58
C ALA A 84 -1.00 10.10 11.54
N GLY A 85 -1.05 11.39 11.19
CA GLY A 85 0.13 12.27 11.19
C GLY A 85 1.01 12.16 9.95
N ALA A 86 0.57 11.46 8.90
CA ALA A 86 1.21 11.52 7.59
C ALA A 86 0.94 12.89 6.94
N ASP A 87 2.01 13.55 6.49
CA ASP A 87 1.93 14.76 5.67
C ASP A 87 1.64 14.42 4.20
N VAL A 88 2.05 13.23 3.76
CA VAL A 88 1.81 12.70 2.41
C VAL A 88 1.56 11.19 2.45
N VAL A 89 0.65 10.72 1.60
CA VAL A 89 0.31 9.31 1.34
C VAL A 89 0.45 9.07 -0.15
#